data_AF-A0A953I0C7-F1
#
_entry.id   AF-A0A953I0C7-F1
#
_cell.length_a   1.000
_cell.length_b   1.000
_cell.length_c   1.000
_cell.angle_alpha   90.00
_cell.angle_beta   90.00
_cell.angle_gamma   90.00
#
_symmetry.space_group_name_H-M   'P 1'
#
loop_
_entity.id
_entity.type
_entity.pdbx_description
1 polymer ?
#
loop_
_entity_poly.entity_id
_entity_poly.type
_entity_poly.pdbx_seq_one_letter_code
_entity_poly.pdbx_strand_id
1 'polypeptide(L)'
;MSDTQQLTLIATAAMGLEAVVARELKGLGYDQQIVENGRVRFRGDARAICRANLWLRTADRVLVEMASFPATTFEELFQGVRAVPWEEWIPAEGRFIVNGRSHQSQLSSVPACQKVAEKAVVERLRQRYPLEWFPKSGARYSIEVSLLKDVATVTLDTTGPGLHKRGYRKLVTEAPIKETLAAAMVLLSRWHPDRPLLDPCCGSGTIPIEAALIGHNLAPGLHRSFDAETWGCIPARLWDEAREEGFDLADYDRPLDIRGSDIDPGALELAAHHLRAAGLSRSVRLERKPLQEIGRDAPYGYLITNPPYGERMGEREAVEALYRDIGRLVRRLQDWSAFVITPHKGFERLFGRRANRKRKLYNGRIECDLYQYEGPYHGRPVPGTGGGPASGESQGRPAPGAGGARPAPGGGDDR
;
A
#
# COMPACT_ATOMS: atom_id res chain seq x y z
N MET A 1 -10.53 27.14 10.99
CA MET A 1 -9.45 26.41 11.67
C MET A 1 -8.13 27.12 11.39
N SER A 2 -7.20 27.20 12.35
CA SER A 2 -5.84 27.68 12.03
C SER A 2 -5.07 26.59 11.30
N ASP A 3 -4.27 26.95 10.29
CA ASP A 3 -3.44 25.99 9.55
C ASP A 3 -2.44 25.25 10.44
N THR A 4 -2.09 25.83 11.59
CA THR A 4 -1.12 25.29 12.55
C THR A 4 -1.77 24.57 13.74
N GLN A 5 -3.10 24.50 13.79
CA GLN A 5 -3.81 23.82 14.88
C GLN A 5 -3.43 22.34 14.90
N GLN A 6 -2.91 21.88 16.04
CA GLN A 6 -2.56 20.48 16.21
C GLN A 6 -3.80 19.62 16.44
N LEU A 7 -3.96 18.60 15.62
CA LEU A 7 -5.07 17.64 15.63
C LEU A 7 -4.56 16.27 16.07
N THR A 8 -5.48 15.45 16.60
CA THR A 8 -5.28 14.00 16.66
C THR A 8 -5.89 13.40 15.40
N LEU A 9 -5.06 12.74 14.59
CA LEU A 9 -5.47 12.04 13.38
C LEU A 9 -5.38 10.53 13.58
N ILE A 10 -6.19 9.78 12.85
CA ILE A 10 -6.21 8.32 12.88
C ILE A 10 -6.09 7.79 11.45
N ALA A 11 -5.03 7.04 11.17
CA ALA A 11 -4.94 6.20 9.99
C ALA A 11 -5.47 4.79 10.35
N THR A 12 -6.61 4.42 9.80
CA THR A 12 -7.16 3.06 9.99
C THR A 12 -6.42 2.06 9.12
N ALA A 13 -6.32 0.81 9.57
CA ALA A 13 -5.57 -0.23 8.86
C ALA A 13 -6.24 -1.60 9.03
N ALA A 14 -6.05 -2.48 8.05
CA ALA A 14 -6.35 -3.89 8.25
C ALA A 14 -5.47 -4.47 9.35
N MET A 15 -6.02 -5.42 10.12
CA MET A 15 -5.31 -6.07 11.21
C MET A 15 -4.00 -6.69 10.72
N GLY A 16 -2.91 -6.40 11.43
CA GLY A 16 -1.57 -6.85 11.07
C GLY A 16 -0.83 -5.91 10.11
N LEU A 17 -1.42 -4.79 9.65
CA LEU A 17 -0.76 -3.78 8.81
C LEU A 17 -0.41 -2.48 9.56
N GLU A 18 -0.74 -2.36 10.84
CA GLU A 18 -0.62 -1.12 11.61
C GLU A 18 0.84 -0.66 11.69
N ALA A 19 1.77 -1.59 11.86
CA ALA A 19 3.21 -1.30 11.85
C ALA A 19 3.75 -0.87 10.46
N VAL A 20 3.04 -1.19 9.37
CA VAL A 20 3.40 -0.73 8.02
C VAL A 20 2.92 0.72 7.85
N VAL A 21 1.66 1.00 8.20
CA VAL A 21 1.10 2.36 8.23
C VAL A 21 1.94 3.29 9.11
N ALA A 22 2.34 2.84 10.30
CA ALA A 22 3.19 3.62 11.21
C ALA A 22 4.56 3.98 10.60
N ARG A 23 5.09 3.12 9.74
CA ARG A 23 6.35 3.39 9.02
C ARG A 23 6.13 4.39 7.89
N GLU A 24 5.02 4.31 7.17
CA GLU A 24 4.65 5.29 6.16
C GLU A 24 4.45 6.68 6.78
N LEU A 25 3.71 6.78 7.89
CA LEU A 25 3.51 8.02 8.64
C LEU A 25 4.83 8.63 9.11
N LYS A 26 5.72 7.79 9.65
CA LYS A 26 7.09 8.20 10.00
C LYS A 26 7.87 8.71 8.77
N GLY A 27 7.74 8.05 7.61
CA GLY A 27 8.35 8.50 6.36
C GLY A 27 7.85 9.87 5.89
N LEU A 28 6.63 10.25 6.26
CA LEU A 28 6.07 11.58 6.02
C LEU A 28 6.46 12.62 7.09
N GLY A 29 7.20 12.22 8.13
CA GLY A 29 7.64 13.09 9.23
C GLY A 29 6.72 13.11 10.45
N TYR A 30 5.73 12.21 10.55
CA TYR A 30 4.81 12.13 11.70
C TYR A 30 5.30 11.09 12.72
N ASP A 31 6.29 11.45 13.53
CA ASP A 31 6.90 10.55 14.52
C ASP A 31 6.08 10.35 15.81
N GLN A 32 5.24 11.32 16.16
CA GLN A 32 4.38 11.23 17.34
C GLN A 32 3.16 10.37 17.03
N GLN A 33 3.30 9.06 17.23
CA GLN A 33 2.27 8.08 16.89
C GLN A 33 2.05 7.02 17.97
N ILE A 34 0.81 6.52 18.07
CA ILE A 34 0.41 5.41 18.92
C ILE A 34 -0.20 4.34 18.01
N VAL A 35 0.45 3.18 17.98
CA VAL A 35 0.00 2.02 17.20
C VAL A 35 -0.94 1.20 18.07
N GLU A 36 -2.15 0.98 17.58
CA GLU A 36 -3.17 0.15 18.23
C GLU A 36 -3.69 -0.90 17.26
N ASN A 37 -4.51 -1.83 17.73
CA ASN A 37 -5.16 -2.80 16.85
C ASN A 37 -6.07 -2.09 15.84
N GLY A 38 -5.82 -2.30 14.54
CA GLY A 38 -6.60 -1.76 13.43
C GLY A 38 -6.42 -0.26 13.15
N ARG A 39 -5.52 0.45 13.83
CA ARG A 39 -5.28 1.89 13.59
C ARG A 39 -3.95 2.40 14.13
N VAL A 40 -3.50 3.52 13.58
CA VAL A 40 -2.40 4.33 14.10
C VAL A 40 -2.93 5.73 14.38
N ARG A 41 -2.88 6.17 15.64
CA ARG A 41 -3.13 7.57 16.00
C ARG A 41 -1.85 8.37 15.84
N PHE A 42 -1.92 9.58 15.30
CA PHE A 42 -0.77 10.46 15.14
C PHE A 42 -1.15 11.93 15.30
N ARG A 43 -0.17 12.78 15.58
CA ARG A 43 -0.35 14.24 15.66
C ARG A 43 0.03 14.91 14.35
N GLY A 44 -0.75 15.90 13.95
CA GLY A 44 -0.51 16.69 12.75
C GLY A 44 -1.49 17.85 12.62
N ASP A 45 -1.22 18.75 11.69
CA ASP A 45 -2.07 19.90 11.39
C ASP A 45 -2.97 19.63 10.16
N ALA A 46 -3.56 20.68 9.58
CA ALA A 46 -4.38 20.55 8.38
C ALA A 46 -3.59 19.99 7.18
N ARG A 47 -2.30 20.33 7.04
CA ARG A 47 -1.42 19.79 5.99
C ARG A 47 -1.24 18.28 6.15
N ALA A 48 -1.22 17.78 7.40
CA ALA A 48 -1.13 16.35 7.66
C ALA A 48 -2.34 15.56 7.14
N ILE A 49 -3.55 16.14 7.16
CA ILE A 49 -4.74 15.54 6.53
C ILE A 49 -4.52 15.36 5.03
N CYS A 50 -4.08 16.42 4.34
CA CYS A 50 -3.84 16.41 2.90
C CYS A 50 -2.77 15.37 2.53
N ARG A 51 -1.60 15.44 3.18
CA ARG A 51 -0.46 14.56 2.90
C ARG A 51 -0.78 13.10 3.23
N ALA A 52 -1.43 12.81 4.36
CA ALA A 52 -1.75 11.43 4.72
C ALA A 52 -2.76 10.78 3.76
N ASN A 53 -3.78 11.52 3.30
CA ASN A 53 -4.71 11.00 2.29
C ASN A 53 -4.03 10.74 0.94
N LEU A 54 -3.08 11.60 0.56
CA LEU A 54 -2.34 11.47 -0.69
C LEU A 54 -1.33 10.32 -0.67
N TRP A 55 -0.58 10.16 0.42
CA TRP A 55 0.62 9.33 0.44
C TRP A 55 0.47 7.94 1.05
N LEU A 56 -0.47 7.73 1.98
CA LEU A 56 -0.57 6.43 2.65
C LEU A 56 -1.09 5.35 1.70
N ARG A 57 -0.26 4.31 1.46
CA ARG A 57 -0.60 3.21 0.55
C ARG A 57 -1.31 2.07 1.28
N THR A 58 -1.02 1.88 2.56
CA THR A 58 -1.50 0.70 3.32
C THR A 58 -2.61 1.01 4.34
N ALA A 59 -2.92 2.29 4.56
CA ALA A 59 -4.06 2.71 5.38
C ALA A 59 -5.37 2.55 4.60
N ASP A 60 -6.48 2.31 5.31
CA ASP A 60 -7.82 2.24 4.74
C ASP A 60 -8.47 3.63 4.63
N ARG A 61 -8.27 4.49 5.64
CA ARG A 61 -8.83 5.86 5.77
C ARG A 61 -7.99 6.72 6.70
N VAL A 62 -8.07 8.03 6.54
CA VAL A 62 -7.56 9.06 7.46
C VAL A 62 -8.75 9.78 8.10
N LEU A 63 -8.79 9.78 9.43
CA LEU A 63 -9.87 10.35 10.23
C LEU A 63 -9.31 11.43 11.15
N VAL A 64 -10.12 12.44 11.47
CA VAL A 64 -9.86 13.35 12.60
C VAL A 64 -10.54 12.76 13.84
N GLU A 65 -9.81 12.61 14.93
CA GLU A 65 -10.40 12.27 16.24
C GLU A 65 -10.97 13.54 16.86
N MET A 66 -12.30 13.62 16.89
CA MET A 66 -13.04 14.81 17.35
C MET A 66 -13.18 14.82 18.87
N ALA A 67 -13.37 13.64 19.47
CA ALA A 67 -13.45 13.46 20.91
C ALA A 67 -13.25 12.00 21.32
N SER A 68 -12.84 11.79 22.57
CA SER A 68 -12.78 10.47 23.21
C SER A 68 -13.18 10.61 24.67
N PHE A 69 -14.19 9.85 25.12
CA PHE A 69 -14.75 9.97 26.48
C PHE A 69 -15.48 8.69 26.92
N PRO A 70 -15.57 8.41 28.23
CA PRO A 70 -16.39 7.31 28.73
C PRO A 70 -17.88 7.60 28.51
N ALA A 71 -18.64 6.58 28.11
CA ALA A 71 -20.08 6.65 27.94
C ALA A 71 -20.72 5.28 28.22
N THR A 72 -21.42 5.19 29.35
CA THR A 72 -22.21 4.03 29.79
C THR A 72 -23.70 4.26 29.65
N THR A 73 -24.13 5.52 29.57
CA THR A 73 -25.53 5.91 29.35
C THR A 73 -25.71 6.71 28.06
N PHE A 74 -26.92 6.71 27.50
CA PHE A 74 -27.22 7.50 26.30
C PHE A 74 -27.11 9.01 26.54
N GLU A 75 -27.34 9.48 27.77
CA GLU A 75 -27.16 10.89 28.12
C GLU A 75 -25.69 11.28 28.12
N GLU A 76 -24.80 10.45 28.68
CA GLU A 76 -23.35 10.68 28.61
C GLU A 76 -22.87 10.71 27.15
N LEU A 77 -23.35 9.78 26.33
CA LEU A 77 -23.05 9.77 24.89
C LEU A 77 -23.52 11.06 24.21
N PHE A 78 -24.76 11.46 24.50
CA PHE A 78 -25.35 12.67 23.94
C PHE A 78 -24.55 13.91 24.29
N GLN A 79 -24.24 14.11 25.57
CA GLN A 79 -23.49 15.28 26.04
C GLN A 79 -22.06 15.30 25.49
N GLY A 80 -21.37 14.16 25.47
CA GLY A 80 -20.02 14.06 24.93
C GLY A 80 -19.95 14.36 23.42
N VAL A 81 -20.91 13.87 22.63
CA VAL A 81 -20.99 14.21 21.20
C VAL A 81 -21.39 15.68 21.00
N ARG A 82 -22.31 16.22 21.80
CA ARG A 82 -22.78 17.61 21.70
C ARG A 82 -21.69 18.63 22.07
N ALA A 83 -20.73 18.25 22.91
CA ALA A 83 -19.63 19.11 23.35
C ALA A 83 -18.58 19.37 22.26
N VAL A 84 -18.50 18.53 21.22
CA VAL A 84 -17.60 18.73 20.08
C VAL A 84 -17.98 20.03 19.35
N PRO A 85 -17.02 20.91 18.98
CA PRO A 85 -17.30 22.15 18.26
C PRO A 85 -17.57 21.88 16.76
N TRP A 86 -18.68 21.18 16.47
CA TRP A 86 -19.05 20.76 15.12
C TRP A 86 -19.12 21.91 14.11
N GLU A 87 -19.51 23.09 14.57
CA GLU A 87 -19.62 24.30 13.76
C GLU A 87 -18.29 24.82 13.20
N GLU A 88 -17.15 24.40 13.76
CA GLU A 88 -15.82 24.71 13.21
C GLU A 88 -15.47 23.87 11.97
N TRP A 89 -16.19 22.75 11.78
CA TRP A 89 -15.92 21.77 10.73
C TRP A 89 -17.06 21.67 9.71
N ILE A 90 -18.30 21.71 10.17
CA ILE A 90 -19.49 21.45 9.37
C ILE A 90 -20.25 22.78 9.17
N PRO A 91 -20.34 23.30 7.94
CA PRO A 91 -21.13 24.49 7.65
C PRO A 91 -22.63 24.16 7.66
N ALA A 92 -23.48 25.19 7.61
CA ALA A 92 -24.93 25.05 7.66
C ALA A 92 -25.51 24.13 6.56
N GLU A 93 -24.90 24.13 5.38
CA GLU A 93 -25.27 23.30 4.25
C GLU A 93 -24.66 21.89 4.26
N GLY A 94 -23.74 21.61 5.19
CA GLY A 94 -23.00 20.35 5.27
C GLY A 94 -23.90 19.11 5.38
N ARG A 95 -23.66 18.12 4.52
CA ARG A 95 -24.36 16.83 4.55
C ARG A 95 -23.65 15.86 5.48
N PHE A 96 -23.96 15.97 6.78
CA PHE A 96 -23.41 15.05 7.77
C PHE A 96 -24.21 13.73 7.85
N ILE A 97 -23.47 12.64 8.05
CA ILE A 97 -23.99 11.27 8.20
C ILE A 97 -23.36 10.69 9.46
N VAL A 98 -24.14 10.03 10.32
CA VAL A 98 -23.64 9.43 11.57
C VAL A 98 -23.67 7.90 11.47
N ASN A 99 -22.48 7.32 11.58
CA ASN A 99 -22.26 5.89 11.66
C ASN A 99 -21.98 5.47 13.10
N GLY A 100 -22.36 4.26 13.47
CA GLY A 100 -22.16 3.73 14.83
C GLY A 100 -21.44 2.40 14.81
N ARG A 101 -20.60 2.18 15.81
CA ARG A 101 -20.03 0.88 16.17
C ARG A 101 -20.05 0.73 17.67
N SER A 102 -20.35 -0.46 18.17
CA SER A 102 -20.25 -0.76 19.59
C SER A 102 -19.77 -2.17 19.78
N HIS A 103 -18.74 -2.33 20.62
CA HIS A 103 -18.16 -3.61 20.95
C HIS A 103 -17.76 -3.63 22.42
N GLN A 104 -18.09 -4.71 23.12
CA GLN A 104 -17.79 -4.90 24.55
C GLN A 104 -18.16 -3.67 25.41
N SER A 105 -19.30 -3.04 25.14
CA SER A 105 -19.75 -1.83 25.84
C SER A 105 -21.22 -1.97 26.27
N GLN A 106 -21.62 -1.30 27.34
CA GLN A 106 -22.99 -1.29 27.88
C GLN A 106 -23.98 -0.77 26.85
N LEU A 107 -23.64 0.31 26.16
CA LEU A 107 -24.40 0.86 25.04
C LEU A 107 -24.18 -0.01 23.79
N SER A 108 -24.83 -1.17 23.74
CA SER A 108 -24.65 -2.20 22.70
C SER A 108 -25.48 -1.96 21.43
N SER A 109 -26.59 -1.22 21.52
CA SER A 109 -27.46 -0.93 20.37
C SER A 109 -26.84 0.13 19.46
N VAL A 110 -26.19 -0.32 18.39
CA VAL A 110 -25.60 0.54 17.37
C VAL A 110 -26.60 1.55 16.78
N PRO A 111 -27.82 1.16 16.35
CA PRO A 111 -28.80 2.12 15.82
C PRO A 111 -29.24 3.16 16.85
N ALA A 112 -29.31 2.80 18.14
CA ALA A 112 -29.63 3.76 19.19
C ALA A 112 -28.50 4.76 19.40
N CYS A 113 -27.24 4.30 19.46
CA CYS A 113 -26.07 5.17 19.55
C CYS A 113 -25.99 6.15 18.38
N GLN A 114 -26.28 5.68 17.15
CA GLN A 114 -26.33 6.55 15.96
C GLN A 114 -27.37 7.65 16.09
N LYS A 115 -28.61 7.31 16.47
CA LYS A 115 -29.69 8.29 16.63
C LYS A 115 -29.37 9.33 17.70
N VAL A 116 -28.82 8.89 18.83
CA VAL A 116 -28.41 9.77 19.93
C VAL A 116 -27.31 10.73 19.49
N ALA A 117 -26.27 10.21 18.83
CA ALA A 117 -25.18 11.02 18.31
C ALA A 117 -25.64 12.00 17.22
N GLU A 118 -26.50 11.57 16.29
CA GLU A 118 -27.06 12.47 15.26
C GLU A 118 -27.87 13.60 15.88
N LYS A 119 -28.70 13.31 16.90
CA LYS A 119 -29.42 14.34 17.65
C LYS A 119 -28.46 15.33 18.31
N ALA A 120 -27.38 14.86 18.93
CA ALA A 120 -26.39 15.69 19.60
C ALA A 120 -25.67 16.64 18.62
N VAL A 121 -25.28 16.14 17.44
CA VAL A 121 -24.67 16.94 16.37
C VAL A 121 -25.63 18.04 15.91
N VAL A 122 -26.90 17.69 15.64
CA VAL A 122 -27.94 18.65 15.23
C VAL A 122 -28.13 19.73 16.28
N GLU A 123 -28.22 19.38 17.56
CA GLU A 123 -28.41 20.36 18.64
C GLU A 123 -27.22 21.29 18.82
N ARG A 124 -25.99 20.81 18.64
CA ARG A 124 -24.81 21.68 18.65
C ARG A 124 -24.83 22.65 17.48
N LEU A 125 -25.05 22.15 16.26
CA LEU A 125 -25.07 22.99 15.06
C LEU A 125 -26.19 24.05 15.11
N ARG A 126 -27.35 23.73 15.70
CA ARG A 126 -28.47 24.70 15.88
C ARG A 126 -28.11 25.90 16.76
N GLN A 127 -27.14 25.78 17.66
CA GLN A 127 -26.67 26.91 18.48
C GLN A 127 -25.95 27.96 17.64
N ARG A 128 -25.29 27.53 16.55
CA ARG A 128 -24.57 28.43 15.63
C ARG A 128 -25.43 28.84 14.45
N TYR A 129 -26.20 27.90 13.90
CA TYR A 129 -27.04 28.08 12.72
C TYR A 129 -28.52 27.98 13.14
N PRO A 130 -29.26 29.10 13.27
CA PRO A 130 -30.65 29.08 13.70
C PRO A 130 -31.57 28.59 12.56
N LEU A 131 -31.46 27.30 12.23
CA LEU A 131 -32.21 26.61 11.19
C LEU A 131 -33.12 25.55 11.80
N GLU A 132 -34.38 25.53 11.35
CA GLU A 132 -35.29 24.44 11.71
C GLU A 132 -34.88 23.13 11.04
N TRP A 133 -34.50 23.19 9.77
CA TRP A 133 -34.08 22.06 8.94
C TRP A 133 -32.75 22.35 8.25
N PHE A 134 -31.78 21.45 8.41
CA PHE A 134 -30.51 21.53 7.69
C PHE A 134 -30.71 21.08 6.23
N PRO A 135 -30.36 21.90 5.24
CA PRO A 135 -30.64 21.60 3.83
C PRO A 135 -29.83 20.40 3.29
N LYS A 136 -28.69 20.06 3.93
CA LYS A 136 -27.81 18.94 3.56
C LYS A 136 -27.42 18.92 2.06
N SER A 137 -27.31 20.11 1.45
CA SER A 137 -27.03 20.31 0.02
C SER A 137 -25.54 20.46 -0.32
N GLY A 138 -24.68 20.66 0.68
CA GLY A 138 -23.25 20.89 0.51
C GLY A 138 -22.39 19.63 0.60
N ALA A 139 -21.11 19.84 0.98
CA ALA A 139 -20.10 18.79 1.11
C ALA A 139 -20.51 17.67 2.09
N ARG A 140 -19.97 16.47 1.88
CA ARG A 140 -20.24 15.30 2.73
C ARG A 140 -19.31 15.31 3.95
N TYR A 141 -19.89 15.02 5.12
CA TYR A 141 -19.19 14.88 6.40
C TYR A 141 -19.59 13.55 7.05
N SER A 142 -18.71 12.55 7.05
CA SER A 142 -19.04 11.24 7.64
C SER A 142 -18.50 11.16 9.06
N ILE A 143 -19.40 11.23 10.03
CA ILE A 143 -19.12 11.07 11.45
C ILE A 143 -19.22 9.59 11.81
N GLU A 144 -18.31 9.10 12.63
CA GLU A 144 -18.42 7.79 13.25
C GLU A 144 -18.29 7.90 14.76
N VAL A 145 -19.22 7.27 15.47
CA VAL A 145 -19.16 7.06 16.92
C VAL A 145 -18.90 5.59 17.17
N SER A 146 -17.71 5.28 17.69
CA SER A 146 -17.28 3.91 17.97
C SER A 146 -17.09 3.73 19.46
N LEU A 147 -17.78 2.75 20.06
CA LEU A 147 -17.65 2.39 21.46
C LEU A 147 -16.86 1.09 21.61
N LEU A 148 -15.82 1.14 22.45
CA LEU A 148 -15.04 -0.03 22.84
C LEU A 148 -14.80 0.03 24.34
N LYS A 149 -15.25 -0.98 25.08
CA LYS A 149 -15.09 -1.05 26.54
C LYS A 149 -15.57 0.22 27.24
N ASP A 150 -16.78 0.66 26.88
CA ASP A 150 -17.46 1.85 27.41
C ASP A 150 -16.76 3.19 27.10
N VAL A 151 -15.75 3.21 26.24
CA VAL A 151 -15.12 4.44 25.75
C VAL A 151 -15.63 4.74 24.34
N ALA A 152 -16.30 5.87 24.18
CA ALA A 152 -16.73 6.40 22.90
C ALA A 152 -15.58 7.20 22.25
N THR A 153 -15.22 6.85 21.02
CA THR A 153 -14.37 7.66 20.14
C THR A 153 -15.22 8.21 19.01
N VAL A 154 -15.24 9.54 18.87
CA VAL A 154 -15.95 10.26 17.82
C VAL A 154 -14.95 10.70 16.76
N THR A 155 -15.18 10.34 15.51
CA THR A 155 -14.28 10.67 14.41
C THR A 155 -15.01 11.30 13.22
N LEU A 156 -14.27 12.09 12.44
CA LEU A 156 -14.73 12.67 11.19
C LEU A 156 -13.85 12.17 10.04
N ASP A 157 -14.46 11.56 9.03
CA ASP A 157 -13.77 10.92 7.90
C ASP A 157 -13.38 11.94 6.83
N THR A 158 -12.08 12.11 6.62
CA THR A 158 -11.53 13.05 5.62
C THR A 158 -11.41 12.43 4.23
N THR A 159 -11.50 11.10 4.12
CA THR A 159 -11.10 10.34 2.94
C THR A 159 -12.26 10.13 1.96
N GLY A 160 -13.47 9.82 2.44
CA GLY A 160 -14.63 9.52 1.56
C GLY A 160 -14.64 8.08 1.05
N PRO A 161 -14.42 7.75 -0.24
CA PRO A 161 -14.17 6.37 -0.65
C PRO A 161 -12.87 5.84 -0.02
N GLY A 162 -12.81 4.58 0.42
CA GLY A 162 -11.60 4.04 1.08
C GLY A 162 -10.32 4.17 0.23
N LEU A 163 -9.17 4.31 0.88
CA LEU A 163 -7.88 4.58 0.23
C LEU A 163 -7.43 3.50 -0.75
N HIS A 164 -7.88 2.25 -0.59
CA HIS A 164 -7.67 1.18 -1.58
C HIS A 164 -8.20 1.51 -2.98
N LYS A 165 -9.20 2.40 -3.12
CA LYS A 165 -9.73 2.81 -4.43
C LYS A 165 -8.88 3.90 -5.09
N ARG A 166 -7.68 3.57 -5.59
CA ARG A 166 -6.77 4.55 -6.22
C ARG A 166 -7.33 5.23 -7.46
N GLY A 167 -8.31 4.60 -8.13
CA GLY A 167 -8.97 5.13 -9.33
C GLY A 167 -8.63 4.37 -10.62
N TYR A 168 -7.56 3.57 -10.62
CA TYR A 168 -7.17 2.79 -11.80
C TYR A 168 -8.03 1.54 -12.01
N ARG A 169 -8.63 0.99 -10.95
CA ARG A 169 -9.44 -0.23 -10.98
C ARG A 169 -10.93 0.09 -11.12
N LYS A 170 -11.39 0.20 -12.36
CA LYS A 170 -12.83 0.37 -12.69
C LYS A 170 -13.52 -0.94 -13.02
N LEU A 171 -12.77 -1.94 -13.48
CA LEU A 171 -13.26 -3.28 -13.81
C LEU A 171 -12.77 -4.26 -12.74
N VAL A 172 -13.64 -5.15 -12.27
CA VAL A 172 -13.36 -6.01 -11.10
C VAL A 172 -13.54 -7.47 -11.52
N THR A 173 -12.53 -8.30 -11.25
CA THR A 173 -12.60 -9.77 -11.36
C THR A 173 -13.23 -10.38 -10.11
N GLU A 174 -13.44 -11.70 -10.08
CA GLU A 174 -13.81 -12.39 -8.85
C GLU A 174 -12.66 -12.27 -7.82
N ALA A 175 -12.96 -11.78 -6.62
CA ALA A 175 -12.09 -11.72 -5.43
C ALA A 175 -10.64 -11.19 -5.60
N PRO A 176 -10.39 -9.99 -6.18
CA PRO A 176 -9.04 -9.44 -6.27
C PRO A 176 -8.50 -9.03 -4.90
N ILE A 177 -7.19 -9.15 -4.72
CA ILE A 177 -6.50 -8.59 -3.56
C ILE A 177 -6.73 -7.07 -3.50
N LYS A 178 -7.02 -6.56 -2.29
CA LYS A 178 -7.10 -5.12 -2.05
C LYS A 178 -5.76 -4.46 -2.34
N GLU A 179 -5.82 -3.28 -2.92
CA GLU A 179 -4.68 -2.47 -3.29
C GLU A 179 -3.83 -2.10 -2.06
N THR A 180 -4.45 -1.83 -0.90
CA THR A 180 -3.75 -1.58 0.37
C THR A 180 -2.92 -2.78 0.84
N LEU A 181 -3.45 -4.00 0.65
CA LEU A 181 -2.76 -5.24 1.01
C LEU A 181 -1.66 -5.56 0.00
N ALA A 182 -1.88 -5.34 -1.29
CA ALA A 182 -0.86 -5.49 -2.32
C ALA A 182 0.34 -4.56 -2.07
N ALA A 183 0.11 -3.27 -1.81
CA ALA A 183 1.15 -2.32 -1.42
C ALA A 183 1.89 -2.79 -0.15
N ALA A 184 1.15 -3.27 0.86
CA ALA A 184 1.74 -3.78 2.08
C ALA A 184 2.64 -4.99 1.83
N MET A 185 2.28 -5.91 0.93
CA MET A 185 3.13 -7.05 0.56
C MET A 185 4.45 -6.59 -0.06
N VAL A 186 4.43 -5.58 -0.94
CA VAL A 186 5.64 -5.00 -1.53
C VAL A 186 6.50 -4.31 -0.47
N LEU A 187 5.90 -3.54 0.46
CA LEU A 187 6.65 -2.88 1.53
C LEU A 187 7.20 -3.87 2.57
N LEU A 188 6.47 -4.95 2.85
CA LEU A 188 6.90 -6.01 3.77
C LEU A 188 8.00 -6.87 3.18
N SER A 189 8.03 -7.05 1.85
CA SER A 189 9.10 -7.76 1.18
C SER A 189 10.44 -7.02 1.24
N ARG A 190 10.40 -5.70 1.49
CA ARG A 190 11.57 -4.80 1.39
C ARG A 190 12.17 -4.79 -0.01
N TRP A 191 11.34 -5.04 -1.03
CA TRP A 191 11.75 -4.86 -2.41
C TRP A 191 12.26 -3.44 -2.65
N HIS A 192 13.30 -3.33 -3.47
CA HIS A 192 13.87 -2.06 -3.89
C HIS A 192 13.72 -1.95 -5.42
N PRO A 193 13.49 -0.75 -5.98
CA PRO A 193 13.17 -0.62 -7.41
C PRO A 193 14.29 -1.05 -8.36
N ASP A 194 15.54 -1.10 -7.87
CA ASP A 194 16.71 -1.58 -8.63
C ASP A 194 16.80 -3.12 -8.70
N ARG A 195 15.82 -3.84 -8.14
CA ARG A 195 15.77 -5.30 -8.15
C ARG A 195 14.58 -5.77 -8.99
N PRO A 196 14.70 -6.88 -9.72
CA PRO A 196 13.59 -7.49 -10.43
C PRO A 196 12.44 -7.83 -9.49
N LEU A 197 11.19 -7.61 -9.93
CA LEU A 197 9.99 -8.11 -9.27
C LEU A 197 9.16 -8.95 -10.24
N LEU A 198 8.67 -10.10 -9.77
CA LEU A 198 7.78 -10.98 -10.53
C LEU A 198 6.53 -11.31 -9.70
N ASP A 199 5.36 -11.13 -10.29
CA ASP A 199 4.13 -11.78 -9.85
C ASP A 199 3.72 -12.86 -10.88
N PRO A 200 3.95 -14.16 -10.63
CA PRO A 200 3.65 -15.25 -11.57
C PRO A 200 2.16 -15.65 -11.62
N CYS A 201 1.30 -15.02 -10.80
CA CYS A 201 -0.15 -15.21 -10.79
C CYS A 201 -0.82 -13.83 -10.69
N CYS A 202 -0.47 -12.93 -11.63
CA CYS A 202 -0.74 -11.51 -11.45
C CYS A 202 -2.22 -11.14 -11.56
N GLY A 203 -3.05 -12.00 -12.16
CA GLY A 203 -4.46 -11.73 -12.40
C GLY A 203 -4.65 -10.37 -13.06
N SER A 204 -5.47 -9.51 -12.42
CA SER A 204 -5.74 -8.14 -12.87
C SER A 204 -4.64 -7.11 -12.55
N GLY A 205 -3.45 -7.54 -12.14
CA GLY A 205 -2.23 -6.73 -12.08
C GLY A 205 -2.01 -5.91 -10.80
N THR A 206 -2.74 -6.18 -9.71
CA THR A 206 -2.67 -5.34 -8.48
C THR A 206 -1.27 -5.17 -7.93
N ILE A 207 -0.56 -6.28 -7.71
CA ILE A 207 0.76 -6.29 -7.07
C ILE A 207 1.78 -5.60 -7.98
N PRO A 208 1.86 -5.92 -9.30
CA PRO A 208 2.73 -5.17 -10.21
C PRO A 208 2.44 -3.66 -10.27
N ILE A 209 1.16 -3.25 -10.26
CA ILE A 209 0.79 -1.83 -10.29
C ILE A 209 1.25 -1.12 -9.00
N GLU A 210 0.96 -1.68 -7.83
CA GLU A 210 1.39 -1.09 -6.56
C GLU A 210 2.92 -1.08 -6.42
N ALA A 211 3.61 -2.10 -6.93
CA ALA A 211 5.07 -2.10 -7.00
C ALA A 211 5.61 -1.00 -7.91
N ALA A 212 4.98 -0.75 -9.07
CA ALA A 212 5.38 0.33 -9.96
C ALA A 212 5.10 1.72 -9.37
N LEU A 213 3.96 1.91 -8.68
CA LEU A 213 3.66 3.14 -7.93
C LEU A 213 4.71 3.39 -6.83
N ILE A 214 5.14 2.35 -6.11
CA ILE A 214 6.22 2.45 -5.12
C ILE A 214 7.57 2.74 -5.82
N GLY A 215 7.84 2.08 -6.94
CA GLY A 215 9.10 2.17 -7.68
C GLY A 215 9.38 3.57 -8.23
N HIS A 216 8.34 4.20 -8.77
CA HIS A 216 8.37 5.59 -9.25
C HIS A 216 8.08 6.62 -8.14
N ASN A 217 7.96 6.18 -6.87
CA ASN A 217 7.58 7.04 -5.75
C ASN A 217 6.28 7.86 -5.98
N LEU A 218 5.32 7.33 -6.74
CA LEU A 218 4.06 8.00 -7.05
C LEU A 218 3.10 7.87 -5.89
N ALA A 219 2.61 9.01 -5.37
CA ALA A 219 1.62 9.03 -4.31
C ALA A 219 0.29 8.38 -4.78
N PRO A 220 -0.26 7.38 -4.06
CA PRO A 220 -1.44 6.61 -4.49
C PRO A 220 -2.72 7.46 -4.60
N GLY A 221 -2.74 8.62 -3.96
CA GLY A 221 -3.87 9.55 -3.94
C GLY A 221 -3.87 10.64 -5.02
N LEU A 222 -2.82 10.72 -5.87
CA LEU A 222 -2.64 11.85 -6.80
C LEU A 222 -3.81 12.03 -7.78
N HIS A 223 -4.39 10.93 -8.28
CA HIS A 223 -5.41 10.96 -9.32
C HIS A 223 -6.83 10.67 -8.81
N ARG A 224 -7.07 10.93 -7.53
CA ARG A 224 -8.39 10.76 -6.91
C ARG A 224 -8.73 11.95 -6.01
N SER A 225 -10.01 12.05 -5.69
CA SER A 225 -10.55 13.02 -4.76
C SER A 225 -10.81 12.43 -3.36
N PHE A 226 -10.86 13.32 -2.39
CA PHE A 226 -11.20 13.08 -0.98
C PHE A 226 -12.34 13.99 -0.55
N ASP A 227 -13.19 13.53 0.38
CA ASP A 227 -14.33 14.32 0.85
C ASP A 227 -13.86 15.68 1.43
N ALA A 228 -12.74 15.67 2.16
CA ALA A 228 -12.18 16.85 2.82
C ALA A 228 -11.59 17.93 1.88
N GLU A 229 -11.40 17.65 0.59
CA GLU A 229 -11.00 18.67 -0.39
C GLU A 229 -12.05 19.77 -0.57
N THR A 230 -13.31 19.45 -0.28
CA THR A 230 -14.44 20.37 -0.43
C THR A 230 -14.83 21.07 0.87
N TRP A 231 -14.07 20.86 1.95
CA TRP A 231 -14.40 21.42 3.26
C TRP A 231 -13.77 22.80 3.42
N GLY A 232 -14.59 23.83 3.63
CA GLY A 232 -14.09 25.21 3.76
C GLY A 232 -13.17 25.44 4.97
N CYS A 233 -13.16 24.53 5.95
CA CYS A 233 -12.27 24.59 7.11
C CYS A 233 -10.84 24.11 6.82
N ILE A 234 -10.59 23.47 5.68
CA ILE A 234 -9.26 23.06 5.21
C ILE A 234 -8.97 23.84 3.92
N PRO A 235 -8.04 24.81 3.93
CA PRO A 235 -7.77 25.63 2.75
C PRO A 235 -7.36 24.80 1.53
N ALA A 236 -7.98 25.09 0.37
CA ALA A 236 -7.68 24.40 -0.89
C ALA A 236 -6.18 24.42 -1.24
N ARG A 237 -5.49 25.53 -0.94
CA ARG A 237 -4.03 25.67 -1.13
C ARG A 237 -3.22 24.54 -0.47
N LEU A 238 -3.65 23.97 0.67
CA LEU A 238 -2.92 22.90 1.33
C LEU A 238 -3.02 21.57 0.57
N TRP A 239 -4.13 21.35 -0.12
CA TRP A 239 -4.28 20.21 -1.03
C TRP A 239 -3.44 20.40 -2.28
N ASP A 240 -3.43 21.60 -2.85
CA ASP A 240 -2.59 21.93 -4.00
C ASP A 240 -1.11 21.75 -3.68
N GLU A 241 -0.64 22.31 -2.56
CA GLU A 241 0.75 22.14 -2.07
C GLU A 241 1.11 20.66 -1.86
N ALA A 242 0.20 19.85 -1.32
CA ALA A 242 0.47 18.43 -1.10
C ALA A 242 0.47 17.62 -2.41
N ARG A 243 -0.29 18.05 -3.43
CA ARG A 243 -0.25 17.46 -4.78
C ARG A 243 1.02 17.86 -5.53
N GLU A 244 1.43 19.12 -5.43
CA GLU A 244 2.69 19.63 -5.96
C GLU A 244 3.87 18.85 -5.37
N GLU A 245 3.93 18.67 -4.04
CA GLU A 245 4.91 17.79 -3.39
C GLU A 245 4.90 16.37 -4.00
N GLY A 246 3.71 15.83 -4.27
CA GLY A 246 3.54 14.51 -4.90
C GLY A 246 4.08 14.43 -6.32
N PHE A 247 3.95 15.49 -7.11
CA PHE A 247 4.51 15.57 -8.46
C PHE A 247 6.03 15.77 -8.43
N ASP A 248 6.54 16.60 -7.52
CA ASP A 248 7.97 16.90 -7.39
C ASP A 248 8.78 15.69 -6.92
N LEU A 249 8.21 14.86 -6.03
CA LEU A 249 8.87 13.67 -5.50
C LEU A 249 8.77 12.43 -6.42
N ALA A 250 7.99 12.51 -7.50
CA ALA A 250 7.80 11.41 -8.42
C ALA A 250 9.03 11.18 -9.30
N ASP A 251 9.45 9.93 -9.42
CA ASP A 251 10.58 9.50 -10.26
C ASP A 251 10.04 8.76 -11.49
N TYR A 252 9.44 9.52 -12.41
CA TYR A 252 8.77 8.98 -13.61
C TYR A 252 9.72 8.23 -14.55
N ASP A 253 10.98 8.63 -14.60
CA ASP A 253 11.98 8.12 -15.54
C ASP A 253 12.72 6.89 -15.01
N ARG A 254 12.49 6.51 -13.74
CA ARG A 254 13.15 5.35 -13.16
C ARG A 254 12.89 4.08 -13.98
N PRO A 255 13.93 3.39 -14.48
CA PRO A 255 13.73 2.10 -15.11
C PRO A 255 13.32 1.08 -14.04
N LEU A 256 12.23 0.36 -14.29
CA LEU A 256 11.73 -0.71 -13.42
C LEU A 256 11.75 -2.04 -14.18
N ASP A 257 12.21 -3.11 -13.51
CA ASP A 257 12.06 -4.49 -13.96
C ASP A 257 10.95 -5.18 -13.17
N ILE A 258 9.71 -4.87 -13.52
CA ILE A 258 8.51 -5.47 -12.93
C ILE A 258 7.80 -6.33 -13.98
N ARG A 259 7.53 -7.58 -13.63
CA ARG A 259 6.87 -8.55 -14.49
C ARG A 259 5.63 -9.12 -13.82
N GLY A 260 4.55 -9.22 -14.59
CA GLY A 260 3.33 -9.91 -14.21
C GLY A 260 3.03 -11.02 -15.20
N SER A 261 2.78 -12.24 -14.73
CA SER A 261 2.42 -13.37 -15.56
C SER A 261 1.11 -13.99 -15.11
N ASP A 262 0.31 -14.42 -16.08
CA ASP A 262 -0.89 -15.22 -15.85
C ASP A 262 -1.16 -16.16 -17.05
N ILE A 263 -1.91 -17.23 -16.83
CA ILE A 263 -2.35 -18.13 -17.90
C ILE A 263 -3.63 -17.65 -18.57
N ASP A 264 -4.45 -16.88 -17.83
CA ASP A 264 -5.71 -16.33 -18.30
C ASP A 264 -5.50 -15.04 -19.12
N PRO A 265 -5.77 -15.07 -20.44
CA PRO A 265 -5.66 -13.87 -21.26
C PRO A 265 -6.62 -12.76 -20.83
N GLY A 266 -7.81 -13.08 -20.32
CA GLY A 266 -8.78 -12.07 -19.87
C GLY A 266 -8.30 -11.31 -18.64
N ALA A 267 -7.63 -12.00 -17.71
CA ALA A 267 -6.99 -11.36 -16.56
C ALA A 267 -5.88 -10.39 -16.99
N LEU A 268 -5.04 -10.79 -17.97
CA LEU A 268 -3.98 -9.94 -18.52
C LEU A 268 -4.50 -8.73 -19.30
N GLU A 269 -5.60 -8.87 -20.03
CA GLU A 269 -6.27 -7.75 -20.69
C GLU A 269 -6.76 -6.72 -19.66
N LEU A 270 -7.33 -7.17 -18.54
CA LEU A 270 -7.72 -6.31 -17.42
C LEU A 270 -6.51 -5.67 -16.74
N ALA A 271 -5.42 -6.42 -16.52
CA ALA A 271 -4.17 -5.87 -15.99
C ALA A 271 -3.60 -4.76 -16.89
N ALA A 272 -3.60 -4.98 -18.21
CA ALA A 272 -3.18 -3.97 -19.18
C ALA A 272 -4.08 -2.73 -19.17
N HIS A 273 -5.40 -2.91 -19.01
CA HIS A 273 -6.35 -1.80 -18.84
C HIS A 273 -6.05 -0.99 -17.57
N HIS A 274 -5.82 -1.66 -16.44
CA HIS A 274 -5.49 -1.01 -15.17
C HIS A 274 -4.15 -0.28 -15.21
N LEU A 275 -3.12 -0.87 -15.84
CA LEU A 275 -1.84 -0.19 -16.06
C LEU A 275 -2.00 1.06 -16.92
N ARG A 276 -2.82 1.04 -17.98
CA ARG A 276 -3.15 2.24 -18.75
C ARG A 276 -3.86 3.29 -17.90
N ALA A 277 -4.85 2.88 -17.11
CA ALA A 277 -5.58 3.79 -16.24
C ALA A 277 -4.70 4.40 -15.13
N ALA A 278 -3.64 3.71 -14.71
CA ALA A 278 -2.66 4.20 -13.74
C ALA A 278 -1.49 4.99 -14.37
N GLY A 279 -1.41 5.09 -15.71
CA GLY A 279 -0.29 5.74 -16.40
C GLY A 279 1.02 4.93 -16.39
N LEU A 280 0.95 3.61 -16.16
CA LEU A 280 2.09 2.72 -15.89
C LEU A 280 2.31 1.66 -16.97
N SER A 281 1.78 1.85 -18.17
CA SER A 281 1.82 0.83 -19.25
C SER A 281 3.23 0.41 -19.67
N ARG A 282 4.25 1.26 -19.42
CA ARG A 282 5.65 0.99 -19.73
C ARG A 282 6.47 0.48 -18.54
N SER A 283 5.89 0.52 -17.34
CA SER A 283 6.58 0.19 -16.08
C SER A 283 6.46 -1.29 -15.71
N VAL A 284 5.52 -2.01 -16.32
CA VAL A 284 5.26 -3.43 -16.05
C VAL A 284 5.17 -4.20 -17.35
N ARG A 285 5.94 -5.29 -17.47
CA ARG A 285 5.82 -6.25 -18.57
C ARG A 285 4.84 -7.35 -18.19
N LEU A 286 3.76 -7.46 -18.97
CA LEU A 286 2.78 -8.53 -18.82
C LEU A 286 3.08 -9.66 -19.79
N GLU A 287 3.03 -10.90 -19.31
CA GLU A 287 3.33 -12.11 -20.10
C GLU A 287 2.23 -13.16 -19.90
N ARG A 288 1.75 -13.74 -21.00
CA ARG A 288 0.91 -14.93 -20.91
C ARG A 288 1.80 -16.15 -20.81
N LYS A 289 2.12 -16.57 -19.59
CA LYS A 289 3.12 -17.61 -19.37
C LYS A 289 2.76 -18.48 -18.16
N PRO A 290 2.73 -19.82 -18.32
CA PRO A 290 2.52 -20.70 -17.19
C PRO A 290 3.77 -20.75 -16.30
N LEU A 291 3.57 -21.04 -15.00
CA LEU A 291 4.65 -21.04 -14.02
C LEU A 291 5.82 -21.94 -14.43
N GLN A 292 5.55 -23.04 -15.13
CA GLN A 292 6.55 -24.02 -15.55
C GLN A 292 7.56 -23.47 -16.56
N GLU A 293 7.20 -22.44 -17.31
CA GLU A 293 8.07 -21.83 -18.33
C GLU A 293 8.86 -20.62 -17.80
N ILE A 294 8.55 -20.14 -16.59
CA ILE A 294 9.24 -19.00 -16.00
C ILE A 294 10.65 -19.41 -15.55
N GLY A 295 11.65 -18.74 -16.12
CA GLY A 295 13.07 -18.91 -15.84
C GLY A 295 13.65 -17.79 -14.98
N ARG A 296 14.92 -17.96 -14.58
CA ARG A 296 15.69 -16.93 -13.86
C ARG A 296 16.41 -16.06 -14.90
N ASP A 297 15.84 -14.88 -15.16
CA ASP A 297 16.41 -13.94 -16.14
C ASP A 297 17.34 -12.90 -15.50
N ALA A 298 17.33 -12.81 -14.16
CA ALA A 298 18.16 -11.89 -13.39
C ALA A 298 18.46 -12.45 -11.99
N PRO A 299 19.56 -12.05 -11.34
CA PRO A 299 19.86 -12.45 -9.97
C PRO A 299 19.11 -11.60 -8.94
N TYR A 300 18.91 -12.15 -7.73
CA TYR A 300 18.47 -11.40 -6.55
C TYR A 300 17.12 -10.66 -6.69
N GLY A 301 16.17 -11.24 -7.41
CA GLY A 301 14.84 -10.67 -7.57
C GLY A 301 13.87 -11.02 -6.44
N TYR A 302 12.66 -10.53 -6.58
CA TYR A 302 11.55 -10.70 -5.64
C TYR A 302 10.36 -11.32 -6.35
N LEU A 303 9.90 -12.46 -5.87
CA LEU A 303 8.61 -13.05 -6.25
C LEU A 303 7.57 -12.62 -5.23
N ILE A 304 6.53 -11.90 -5.62
CA ILE A 304 5.45 -11.46 -4.72
C ILE A 304 4.13 -11.80 -5.38
N THR A 305 3.30 -12.62 -4.74
CA THR A 305 2.12 -13.16 -5.41
C THR A 305 0.97 -13.52 -4.46
N ASN A 306 -0.24 -13.43 -5.01
CA ASN A 306 -1.51 -13.82 -4.39
C ASN A 306 -2.18 -14.87 -5.28
N PRO A 307 -1.80 -16.15 -5.18
CA PRO A 307 -2.39 -17.21 -5.98
C PRO A 307 -3.87 -17.45 -5.60
N PRO A 308 -4.66 -18.06 -6.49
CA PRO A 308 -6.05 -18.45 -6.21
C PRO A 308 -6.20 -19.31 -4.94
N TYR A 309 -7.30 -19.13 -4.21
CA TYR A 309 -7.53 -19.79 -2.92
C TYR A 309 -8.27 -21.13 -3.00
N GLY A 310 -9.02 -21.38 -4.09
CA GLY A 310 -9.77 -22.63 -4.31
C GLY A 310 -10.97 -22.76 -3.37
N GLU A 311 -11.90 -21.79 -3.41
CA GLU A 311 -13.05 -21.74 -2.51
C GLU A 311 -14.13 -22.79 -2.82
N ARG A 312 -14.12 -23.38 -4.03
CA ARG A 312 -15.05 -24.45 -4.44
C ARG A 312 -14.40 -25.83 -4.28
N MET A 313 -15.17 -26.83 -3.82
CA MET A 313 -14.65 -28.18 -3.55
C MET A 313 -13.93 -28.84 -4.75
N GLY A 314 -14.31 -28.51 -6.00
CA GLY A 314 -13.68 -29.04 -7.21
C GLY A 314 -12.36 -28.38 -7.62
N GLU A 315 -12.01 -27.22 -7.04
CA GLU A 315 -10.81 -26.44 -7.42
C GLU A 315 -9.61 -26.73 -6.50
N ARG A 316 -9.83 -27.45 -5.40
CA ARG A 316 -8.82 -27.66 -4.36
C ARG A 316 -7.59 -28.40 -4.89
N GLU A 317 -7.76 -29.46 -5.67
CA GLU A 317 -6.64 -30.23 -6.22
C GLU A 317 -5.78 -29.39 -7.19
N ALA A 318 -6.44 -28.59 -8.03
CA ALA A 318 -5.77 -27.68 -8.95
C ALA A 318 -4.99 -26.60 -8.20
N VAL A 319 -5.54 -26.04 -7.13
CA VAL A 319 -4.87 -25.06 -6.27
C VAL A 319 -3.70 -25.68 -5.50
N GLU A 320 -3.85 -26.89 -4.98
CA GLU A 320 -2.73 -27.59 -4.35
C GLU A 320 -1.62 -27.93 -5.35
N ALA A 321 -1.95 -28.29 -6.59
CA ALA A 321 -1.00 -28.47 -7.67
C ALA A 321 -0.26 -27.15 -7.98
N LEU A 322 -0.99 -26.05 -8.08
CA LEU A 322 -0.43 -24.72 -8.27
C LEU A 322 0.54 -24.34 -7.14
N TYR A 323 0.22 -24.60 -5.88
CA TYR A 323 1.14 -24.35 -4.77
C TYR A 323 2.43 -25.17 -4.86
N ARG A 324 2.37 -26.41 -5.35
CA ARG A 324 3.57 -27.22 -5.66
C ARG A 324 4.37 -26.62 -6.82
N ASP A 325 3.70 -26.10 -7.83
CA ASP A 325 4.33 -25.41 -8.97
C ASP A 325 5.03 -24.11 -8.56
N ILE A 326 4.41 -23.30 -7.70
CA ILE A 326 5.07 -22.11 -7.12
C ILE A 326 6.33 -22.54 -6.36
N GLY A 327 6.25 -23.60 -5.55
CA GLY A 327 7.41 -24.16 -4.86
C GLY A 327 8.53 -24.60 -5.81
N ARG A 328 8.19 -25.23 -6.94
CA ARG A 328 9.14 -25.58 -8.01
C ARG A 328 9.76 -24.33 -8.66
N LEU A 329 8.95 -23.32 -8.96
CA LEU A 329 9.40 -22.05 -9.53
C LEU A 329 10.41 -21.36 -8.60
N VAL A 330 10.10 -21.21 -7.31
CA VAL A 330 11.02 -20.57 -6.35
C VAL A 330 12.34 -21.33 -6.25
N ARG A 331 12.34 -22.67 -6.35
CA ARG A 331 13.59 -23.45 -6.40
C ARG A 331 14.43 -23.19 -7.65
N ARG A 332 13.81 -22.88 -8.80
CA ARG A 332 14.52 -22.50 -10.03
C ARG A 332 15.04 -21.07 -9.99
N LEU A 333 14.29 -20.16 -9.36
CA LEU A 333 14.69 -18.79 -9.10
C LEU A 333 15.67 -18.72 -7.91
N GLN A 334 16.77 -19.47 -8.00
CA GLN A 334 17.81 -19.48 -6.98
C GLN A 334 18.23 -18.04 -6.64
N ASP A 335 18.50 -17.76 -5.37
CA ASP A 335 18.83 -16.43 -4.82
C ASP A 335 17.72 -15.37 -4.81
N TRP A 336 16.50 -15.68 -5.29
CA TRP A 336 15.36 -14.77 -5.16
C TRP A 336 14.72 -14.89 -3.78
N SER A 337 14.12 -13.79 -3.32
CA SER A 337 13.19 -13.81 -2.18
C SER A 337 11.77 -14.05 -2.69
N ALA A 338 10.96 -14.81 -1.95
CA ALA A 338 9.57 -15.09 -2.33
C ALA A 338 8.58 -14.78 -1.21
N PHE A 339 7.47 -14.17 -1.58
CA PHE A 339 6.41 -13.69 -0.71
C PHE A 339 5.07 -14.17 -1.28
N VAL A 340 4.45 -15.13 -0.61
CA VAL A 340 3.20 -15.76 -1.07
C VAL A 340 2.13 -15.59 -0.01
N ILE A 341 1.00 -15.00 -0.36
CA ILE A 341 -0.15 -14.87 0.56
C ILE A 341 -1.22 -15.91 0.21
N THR A 342 -1.70 -16.65 1.21
CA THR A 342 -2.78 -17.63 1.03
C THR A 342 -3.45 -17.95 2.38
N PRO A 343 -4.77 -18.27 2.40
CA PRO A 343 -5.44 -18.81 3.58
C PRO A 343 -5.11 -20.29 3.85
N HIS A 344 -4.43 -20.98 2.92
CA HIS A 344 -4.22 -22.42 3.00
C HIS A 344 -3.16 -22.81 4.06
N LYS A 345 -3.61 -23.26 5.23
CA LYS A 345 -2.72 -23.61 6.37
C LYS A 345 -1.68 -24.69 6.07
N GLY A 346 -1.94 -25.58 5.10
CA GLY A 346 -1.00 -26.61 4.65
C GLY A 346 -0.01 -26.15 3.56
N PHE A 347 0.08 -24.85 3.27
CA PHE A 347 0.84 -24.31 2.13
C PHE A 347 2.32 -24.73 2.14
N GLU A 348 3.03 -24.62 3.28
CA GLU A 348 4.47 -24.96 3.36
C GLU A 348 4.79 -26.41 2.94
N ARG A 349 3.85 -27.34 3.20
CA ARG A 349 3.98 -28.75 2.79
C ARG A 349 3.89 -28.89 1.27
N LEU A 350 2.97 -28.17 0.64
CA LEU A 350 2.75 -28.19 -0.81
C LEU A 350 3.87 -27.44 -1.53
N PHE A 351 4.26 -26.28 -1.01
CA PHE A 351 5.40 -25.50 -1.48
C PHE A 351 6.72 -26.28 -1.39
N GLY A 352 6.82 -27.19 -0.41
CA GLY A 352 7.97 -28.09 -0.22
C GLY A 352 9.13 -27.47 0.57
N ARG A 353 8.89 -26.36 1.27
CA ARG A 353 9.86 -25.70 2.15
C ARG A 353 9.11 -24.88 3.22
N ARG A 354 9.66 -24.87 4.45
CA ARG A 354 9.19 -23.98 5.52
C ARG A 354 9.62 -22.53 5.26
N ALA A 355 8.72 -21.59 5.51
CA ALA A 355 8.99 -20.17 5.37
C ALA A 355 9.96 -19.70 6.48
N ASN A 356 10.80 -18.72 6.16
CA ASN A 356 11.65 -18.06 7.13
C ASN A 356 10.80 -17.28 8.15
N ARG A 357 9.71 -16.67 7.69
CA ARG A 357 8.74 -15.95 8.52
C ARG A 357 7.33 -16.15 7.99
N LYS A 358 6.34 -16.07 8.88
CA LYS A 358 4.92 -16.01 8.54
C LYS A 358 4.30 -14.82 9.24
N ARG A 359 3.50 -14.06 8.51
CA ARG A 359 2.72 -12.94 9.07
C ARG A 359 1.26 -13.16 8.76
N LYS A 360 0.44 -13.22 9.80
CA LYS A 360 -1.02 -13.25 9.67
C LYS A 360 -1.49 -11.89 9.15
N LEU A 361 -2.28 -11.90 8.08
CA LEU A 361 -2.89 -10.74 7.43
C LEU A 361 -4.34 -11.07 7.08
N TYR A 362 -5.10 -10.07 6.64
CA TYR A 362 -6.49 -10.24 6.25
C TYR A 362 -6.75 -9.67 4.85
N ASN A 363 -7.21 -10.52 3.93
CA ASN A 363 -7.75 -10.07 2.64
C ASN A 363 -9.27 -9.95 2.76
N GLY A 364 -9.75 -8.73 3.08
CA GLY A 364 -11.15 -8.54 3.45
C GLY A 364 -11.46 -9.25 4.77
N ARG A 365 -12.33 -10.27 4.74
CA ARG A 365 -12.67 -11.10 5.91
C ARG A 365 -11.90 -12.42 5.96
N ILE A 366 -11.11 -12.71 4.93
CA ILE A 366 -10.37 -13.97 4.81
C ILE A 366 -9.05 -13.81 5.55
N GLU A 367 -8.85 -14.63 6.58
CA GLU A 367 -7.55 -14.74 7.26
C GLU A 367 -6.55 -15.43 6.34
N CYS A 368 -5.45 -14.75 6.04
CA CYS A 368 -4.36 -15.28 5.24
C CYS A 368 -3.04 -15.24 6.02
N ASP A 369 -2.11 -16.08 5.62
CA ASP A 369 -0.71 -15.98 6.04
C ASP A 369 0.13 -15.51 4.85
N LEU A 370 0.95 -14.48 5.06
CA LEU A 370 2.03 -14.09 4.15
C LEU A 370 3.28 -14.89 4.52
N TYR A 371 3.59 -15.89 3.70
CA TYR A 371 4.77 -16.74 3.81
C TYR A 371 5.96 -16.04 3.16
N GLN A 372 7.05 -15.89 3.92
CA GLN A 372 8.25 -15.15 3.50
C GLN A 372 9.42 -16.12 3.42
N TYR A 373 10.00 -16.22 2.23
CA TYR A 373 11.19 -17.02 1.93
C TYR A 373 12.30 -16.07 1.53
N GLU A 374 13.24 -15.85 2.44
CA GLU A 374 14.33 -14.89 2.22
C GLU A 374 15.40 -15.54 1.34
N GLY A 375 15.79 -14.83 0.28
CA GLY A 375 17.02 -15.10 -0.47
C GLY A 375 18.26 -14.61 0.29
N PRO A 376 19.47 -14.91 -0.21
CA PRO A 376 20.70 -14.41 0.40
C PRO A 376 20.72 -12.88 0.42
N TYR A 377 21.15 -12.28 1.54
CA TYR A 377 21.32 -10.83 1.64
C TYR A 377 22.51 -10.37 0.79
N HIS A 378 22.31 -9.37 -0.06
CA HIS A 378 23.28 -9.00 -1.08
C HIS A 378 23.53 -7.47 -1.14
N GLY A 379 23.19 -6.74 -0.07
CA GLY A 379 23.33 -5.28 0.00
C GLY A 379 22.45 -4.52 -1.00
N ARG A 380 22.45 -3.18 -0.91
CA ARG A 380 21.86 -2.34 -1.97
C ARG A 380 22.80 -2.37 -3.18
N PRO A 381 22.31 -2.58 -4.41
CA PRO A 381 23.15 -2.40 -5.58
C PRO A 381 23.64 -0.94 -5.62
N VAL A 382 24.91 -0.74 -5.95
CA VAL A 382 25.49 0.61 -6.07
C VAL A 382 24.87 1.25 -7.33
N PRO A 383 24.28 2.45 -7.26
CA PRO A 383 23.75 3.12 -8.45
C PRO A 383 24.86 3.33 -9.49
N GLY A 384 24.63 2.91 -10.74
CA GLY A 384 25.51 3.22 -11.87
C GLY A 384 26.41 2.11 -12.39
N THR A 385 26.48 0.92 -11.77
CA THR A 385 27.20 -0.22 -12.35
C THR A 385 26.25 -1.06 -13.21
N GLY A 386 25.89 -0.54 -14.38
CA GLY A 386 25.25 -1.34 -15.43
C GLY A 386 26.21 -2.46 -15.85
N GLY A 387 25.83 -3.70 -15.59
CA GLY A 387 26.55 -4.87 -16.10
C GLY A 387 26.45 -4.89 -17.62
N GLY A 388 27.52 -4.49 -18.30
CA GLY A 388 27.71 -4.82 -19.71
C GLY A 388 27.81 -6.33 -19.88
N PRO A 389 27.37 -6.88 -21.03
CA PRO A 389 27.47 -8.31 -21.28
C PRO A 389 28.94 -8.72 -21.28
N ALA A 390 29.29 -9.72 -20.47
CA ALA A 390 30.59 -10.36 -20.53
C ALA A 390 30.72 -11.05 -21.90
N SER A 391 31.37 -10.37 -22.84
CA SER A 391 31.82 -10.95 -24.10
C SER A 391 32.93 -11.96 -23.84
N GLY A 392 32.81 -13.12 -24.47
CA GLY A 392 33.67 -14.28 -24.27
C GLY A 392 35.12 -14.12 -24.73
N GLU A 393 35.93 -15.00 -24.12
CA GLU A 393 37.15 -15.66 -24.60
C GLU A 393 38.13 -14.89 -25.49
N SER A 394 39.37 -14.73 -25.00
CA SER A 394 40.52 -15.04 -25.84
C SER A 394 41.61 -15.75 -25.03
N GLN A 395 42.04 -16.87 -25.59
CA GLN A 395 43.03 -17.81 -25.07
C GLN A 395 44.43 -17.17 -25.11
N GLY A 396 45.12 -17.14 -23.98
CA GLY A 396 46.54 -16.78 -23.91
C GLY A 396 47.43 -17.96 -24.31
N ARG A 397 48.16 -17.83 -25.42
CA ARG A 397 49.37 -18.64 -25.71
C ARG A 397 50.63 -17.85 -25.33
N PRO A 398 51.75 -18.55 -25.04
CA PRO A 398 52.83 -18.03 -24.20
C PRO A 398 53.86 -17.18 -24.97
N ALA A 399 54.58 -16.35 -24.22
CA ALA A 399 55.63 -15.46 -24.71
C ALA A 399 56.85 -16.20 -25.27
N PRO A 400 57.47 -15.72 -26.37
CA PRO A 400 58.78 -16.17 -26.78
C PRO A 400 59.88 -15.31 -26.13
N GLY A 401 60.89 -15.99 -25.57
CA GLY A 401 62.16 -15.38 -25.19
C GLY A 401 62.98 -14.99 -26.41
N ALA A 402 63.73 -13.90 -26.31
CA ALA A 402 64.74 -13.51 -27.28
C ALA A 402 66.02 -13.15 -26.53
N GLY A 403 66.94 -14.11 -26.49
CA GLY A 403 68.35 -13.87 -26.23
C GLY A 403 69.13 -14.05 -27.53
N GLY A 404 70.13 -13.19 -27.75
CA GLY A 404 71.28 -13.47 -28.59
C GLY A 404 71.20 -12.99 -30.05
N ALA A 405 71.82 -11.84 -30.31
CA ALA A 405 72.52 -11.62 -31.57
C ALA A 405 73.79 -10.80 -31.30
N ARG A 406 74.92 -11.36 -31.72
CA ARG A 406 76.28 -10.81 -31.72
C ARG A 406 76.69 -10.56 -33.21
N PRO A 407 77.88 -10.01 -33.52
CA PRO A 407 78.03 -8.68 -34.12
C PRO A 407 78.60 -8.69 -35.56
N ALA A 408 78.71 -7.53 -36.20
CA ALA A 408 79.51 -7.29 -37.41
C ALA A 408 79.83 -5.76 -37.57
N PRO A 409 80.83 -5.34 -38.39
CA PRO A 409 81.96 -4.57 -37.88
C PRO A 409 82.31 -3.26 -38.63
N GLY A 410 83.27 -2.50 -38.07
CA GLY A 410 84.12 -1.50 -38.76
C GLY A 410 83.50 -0.10 -38.91
N GLY A 411 84.17 1.02 -38.70
CA GLY A 411 85.57 1.34 -38.39
C GLY A 411 85.80 2.86 -38.58
N GLY A 412 86.83 3.41 -37.91
CA GLY A 412 87.37 4.78 -38.10
C GLY A 412 86.63 5.89 -37.33
N ASP A 413 87.25 6.88 -36.71
CA ASP A 413 88.66 7.23 -36.48
C ASP A 413 88.65 8.36 -35.41
N ASP A 414 89.83 8.81 -34.98
CA ASP A 414 90.16 10.00 -34.17
C ASP A 414 90.43 9.84 -32.65
N ARG A 415 91.75 9.72 -32.39
CA ARG A 415 92.58 10.21 -31.26
C ARG A 415 92.91 9.27 -30.11
#